data_AF-A0A811QK58-F1
#
_entry.id   AF-A0A811QK58-F1
#
_cell.length_a   1.000
_cell.length_b   1.000
_cell.length_c   1.000
_cell.angle_alpha   90.00
_cell.angle_beta   90.00
_cell.angle_gamma   90.00
#
_symmetry.space_group_name_H-M   'P 1'
#
loop_
_entity.id
_entity.type
_entity.pdbx_description
1 polymer ?
#
loop_
_entity_poly.entity_id
_entity_poly.type
_entity_poly.pdbx_seq_one_letter_code
_entity_poly.pdbx_strand_id
1 'polypeptide(L)'
;MGAAGPGAVRFVAIEPRCCCGRLGRSSCARSRFAFTLTTWTLTLTMDEPMAWAKDGVLDCEEPWATPGYEGLPRVHLQSPVVSIDNPDVVFCKVVTGRRADQNAWMIQVDVRRQAQLAAVQWTSTDPWRRHLHLPAKI
;
A
#
# COMPACT_ATOMS: atom_id res chain seq x y z
N MET A 1 2.73 5.84 -11.91
CA MET A 1 3.98 5.74 -12.69
C MET A 1 4.89 6.86 -12.19
N GLY A 2 6.14 6.57 -11.86
CA GLY A 2 7.10 7.54 -11.29
C GLY A 2 8.52 7.23 -11.75
N ALA A 3 9.44 8.17 -11.59
CA ALA A 3 10.84 7.97 -11.98
C ALA A 3 11.56 7.02 -11.00
N ALA A 4 12.40 6.12 -11.51
CA ALA A 4 13.21 5.20 -10.71
C ALA A 4 14.69 5.62 -10.60
N GLY A 5 15.07 6.73 -11.24
CA GLY A 5 16.44 7.11 -11.55
C GLY A 5 16.61 7.47 -13.04
N PRO A 6 17.82 7.83 -13.48
CA PRO A 6 18.10 8.11 -14.88
C PRO A 6 17.82 6.85 -15.71
N GLY A 7 16.89 6.94 -16.67
CA GLY A 7 16.60 5.85 -17.59
C GLY A 7 15.80 4.68 -17.00
N ALA A 8 15.00 4.89 -15.96
CA ALA A 8 14.08 3.85 -15.49
C ALA A 8 12.75 4.40 -14.95
N VAL A 9 11.67 3.65 -15.17
CA VAL A 9 10.30 4.00 -14.78
C VAL A 9 9.76 2.96 -13.81
N ARG A 10 9.14 3.41 -12.73
CA ARG A 10 8.41 2.55 -11.79
C ARG A 10 6.91 2.58 -12.04
N PHE A 11 6.28 1.43 -11.88
CA PHE A 11 4.84 1.26 -11.90
C PHE A 11 4.39 0.44 -10.69
N VAL A 12 3.31 0.89 -10.05
CA VAL A 12 2.69 0.17 -8.93
C VAL A 12 1.26 -0.15 -9.34
N ALA A 13 0.97 -1.44 -9.47
CA ALA A 13 -0.35 -1.96 -9.75
C ALA A 13 -1.09 -2.21 -8.42
N ILE A 14 -2.34 -1.77 -8.34
CA ILE A 14 -3.24 -2.04 -7.21
C ILE A 14 -4.41 -2.82 -7.77
N GLU A 15 -4.34 -4.14 -7.68
CA GLU A 15 -5.22 -5.05 -8.41
C GLU A 15 -6.29 -5.60 -7.46
N PRO A 16 -7.59 -5.31 -7.67
CA PRO A 16 -8.65 -5.85 -6.83
C PRO A 16 -8.81 -7.35 -7.06
N ARG A 17 -8.98 -8.13 -5.99
CA ARG A 17 -9.15 -9.59 -6.06
C ARG A 17 -10.60 -10.06 -6.26
N CYS A 18 -11.59 -9.19 -6.07
CA CYS A 18 -13.01 -9.52 -6.27
C CYS A 18 -13.54 -8.75 -7.47
N CYS A 19 -14.17 -9.46 -8.40
CA CYS A 19 -14.88 -8.91 -9.59
C CYS A 19 -16.08 -8.02 -9.21
N CYS A 20 -16.37 -7.93 -7.92
CA CYS A 20 -17.62 -7.51 -7.31
C CYS A 20 -17.73 -5.97 -7.19
N GLY A 21 -16.67 -5.24 -7.55
CA GLY A 21 -16.58 -3.78 -7.54
C GLY A 21 -16.52 -3.16 -6.14
N ARG A 22 -16.15 -1.87 -6.08
CA ARG A 22 -16.17 -1.03 -4.87
C ARG A 22 -17.56 -1.05 -4.18
N LEU A 23 -17.57 -0.58 -2.92
CA LEU A 23 -18.77 -0.37 -2.09
C LEU A 23 -20.04 -0.04 -2.91
N GLY A 24 -21.10 -0.81 -2.70
CA GLY A 24 -22.45 -0.53 -3.21
C GLY A 24 -22.97 -1.49 -4.29
N ARG A 25 -22.10 -2.28 -4.95
CA ARG A 25 -22.55 -3.28 -5.96
C ARG A 25 -22.66 -4.72 -5.44
N SER A 26 -21.98 -5.04 -4.33
CA SER A 26 -22.10 -6.36 -3.69
C SER A 26 -21.91 -6.27 -2.17
N SER A 27 -22.49 -7.22 -1.43
CA SER A 27 -22.28 -7.42 0.01
C SER A 27 -21.07 -8.33 0.31
N CYS A 28 -20.27 -8.67 -0.71
CA CYS A 28 -19.15 -9.57 -0.54
C CYS A 28 -18.13 -8.94 0.42
N ALA A 29 -17.89 -9.58 1.57
CA ALA A 29 -16.91 -9.12 2.55
C ALA A 29 -15.50 -8.98 1.92
N ARG A 30 -15.20 -9.81 0.92
CA ARG A 30 -13.95 -9.79 0.15
C ARG A 30 -13.95 -8.77 -1.00
N SER A 31 -15.05 -8.05 -1.26
CA SER A 31 -15.05 -6.94 -2.24
C SER A 31 -14.39 -5.68 -1.67
N ARG A 32 -14.42 -5.53 -0.35
CA ARG A 32 -13.92 -4.35 0.34
C ARG A 32 -12.47 -4.60 0.75
N PHE A 33 -11.55 -3.95 0.06
CA PHE A 33 -10.11 -3.97 0.36
C PHE A 33 -9.36 -5.29 0.14
N ALA A 34 -9.92 -6.25 -0.60
CA ALA A 34 -9.12 -7.37 -1.10
C ALA A 34 -8.37 -6.93 -2.36
N PHE A 35 -7.06 -6.74 -2.25
CA PHE A 35 -6.20 -6.34 -3.36
C PHE A 35 -4.81 -6.96 -3.25
N THR A 36 -4.12 -6.97 -4.38
CA THR A 36 -2.70 -7.27 -4.48
C THR A 36 -1.98 -6.02 -4.96
N LEU A 37 -0.87 -5.68 -4.30
CA LEU A 37 0.06 -4.65 -4.74
C LEU A 37 1.18 -5.33 -5.51
N THR A 38 1.47 -4.83 -6.72
CA THR A 38 2.60 -5.31 -7.50
C THR A 38 3.47 -4.13 -7.92
N THR A 39 4.75 -4.16 -7.58
CA THR A 39 5.72 -3.16 -8.04
C THR A 39 6.47 -3.69 -9.27
N TRP A 40 6.70 -2.79 -10.23
CA TRP A 40 7.35 -3.09 -11.49
C TRP A 40 8.36 -1.99 -11.85
N THR A 41 9.44 -2.40 -12.51
CA THR A 41 10.45 -1.51 -13.07
C THR A 41 10.59 -1.75 -14.57
N LEU A 42 10.61 -0.68 -15.35
CA LEU A 42 11.00 -0.69 -16.75
C LEU A 42 12.32 0.08 -16.89
N THR A 43 13.38 -0.60 -17.30
CA THR A 43 14.64 0.05 -17.65
C THR A 43 14.54 0.53 -19.09
N LEU A 44 14.83 1.81 -19.31
CA LEU A 44 14.84 2.48 -20.60
C LEU A 44 16.27 2.39 -21.18
N THR A 45 16.54 1.31 -21.90
CA THR A 45 17.81 1.08 -22.61
C THR A 45 17.59 1.16 -24.11
N MET A 46 18.60 1.62 -24.86
CA MET A 46 18.59 1.58 -26.32
C MET A 46 19.17 0.27 -26.89
N ASP A 47 19.91 -0.48 -26.07
CA ASP A 47 20.66 -1.66 -26.49
C ASP A 47 19.86 -2.97 -26.39
N GLU A 48 18.84 -3.01 -25.55
CA GLU A 48 18.00 -4.19 -25.28
C GLU A 48 16.50 -3.86 -25.37
N PRO A 49 15.64 -4.84 -25.69
CA PRO A 49 14.20 -4.65 -25.68
C PRO A 49 13.71 -4.24 -24.29
N MET A 50 13.02 -3.10 -24.23
CA MET A 50 12.41 -2.59 -23.00
C MET A 50 11.33 -3.58 -22.50
N ALA A 51 11.60 -4.22 -21.36
CA ALA A 51 10.69 -5.18 -20.73
C ALA A 51 10.41 -4.82 -19.27
N TRP A 52 9.15 -5.00 -18.83
CA TRP A 52 8.77 -4.80 -17.44
C TRP A 52 9.29 -5.93 -16.57
N ALA A 53 10.13 -5.61 -15.60
CA ALA A 53 10.55 -6.50 -14.54
C ALA A 53 9.62 -6.34 -13.33
N LYS A 54 9.16 -7.46 -12.77
CA LYS A 54 8.39 -7.48 -11.51
C LYS A 54 9.36 -7.40 -10.34
N ASP A 55 9.19 -6.41 -9.48
CA ASP A 55 10.08 -6.18 -8.33
C ASP A 55 9.56 -6.84 -7.05
N GLY A 56 8.25 -6.81 -6.82
CA GLY A 56 7.63 -7.28 -5.59
C GLY A 56 6.13 -7.43 -5.69
N VAL A 57 5.57 -8.27 -4.82
CA VAL A 57 4.14 -8.53 -4.70
C VAL A 57 3.80 -8.50 -3.21
N LEU A 58 2.69 -7.87 -2.85
CA LEU A 58 2.16 -7.91 -1.49
C LEU A 58 0.63 -8.08 -1.54
N ASP A 59 0.13 -9.19 -1.03
CA ASP A 59 -1.31 -9.33 -0.78
C ASP A 59 -1.74 -8.54 0.46
N CYS A 60 -2.97 -8.03 0.47
CA CYS A 60 -3.51 -7.31 1.63
C CYS A 60 -3.57 -8.12 2.95
N GLU A 61 -3.50 -9.45 2.89
CA GLU A 61 -3.54 -10.37 4.04
C GLU A 61 -2.18 -10.96 4.42
N GLU A 62 -1.21 -10.94 3.51
CA GLU A 62 0.13 -11.49 3.72
C GLU A 62 1.00 -10.78 4.79
N PRO A 63 0.88 -9.45 5.05
CA PRO A 63 1.76 -8.77 6.00
C PRO A 63 1.84 -9.44 7.36
N TRP A 64 0.74 -10.04 7.82
CA TRP A 64 0.62 -10.67 9.13
C TRP A 64 1.40 -11.99 9.28
N ALA A 65 1.84 -12.58 8.17
CA ALA A 65 2.65 -13.81 8.16
C ALA A 65 4.14 -13.52 8.38
N THR A 66 4.56 -12.27 8.25
CA THR A 66 5.96 -11.84 8.38
C THR A 66 6.19 -11.20 9.76
N PRO A 67 7.34 -11.44 10.41
CA PRO A 67 7.71 -10.74 11.64
C PRO A 67 7.86 -9.22 11.41
N GLY A 68 7.70 -8.40 12.45
CA GLY A 68 7.81 -6.94 12.37
C GLY A 68 6.48 -6.16 12.42
N TYR A 69 5.35 -6.88 12.48
CA TYR A 69 4.01 -6.31 12.64
C TYR A 69 3.45 -6.52 14.07
N GLU A 70 4.33 -6.70 15.06
CA GLU A 70 3.92 -6.93 16.44
C GLU A 70 3.16 -5.72 17.00
N GLY A 71 2.08 -5.98 17.75
CA GLY A 71 1.24 -4.93 18.36
C GLY A 71 0.23 -4.29 17.42
N LEU A 72 0.24 -4.64 16.12
CA LEU A 72 -0.79 -4.20 15.18
C LEU A 72 -1.96 -5.18 15.10
N PRO A 73 -3.18 -4.67 14.87
CA PRO A 73 -4.30 -5.55 14.62
C PRO A 73 -4.20 -6.29 13.28
N ARG A 74 -4.42 -7.60 13.30
CA ARG A 74 -4.39 -8.46 12.12
C ARG A 74 -5.70 -8.38 11.34
N VAL A 75 -5.83 -7.35 10.51
CA VAL A 75 -7.01 -7.10 9.66
C VAL A 75 -6.59 -6.76 8.22
N HIS A 76 -7.50 -6.80 7.25
CA HIS A 76 -7.16 -6.42 5.87
C HIS A 76 -6.60 -4.99 5.81
N LEU A 77 -5.49 -4.81 5.11
CA LEU A 77 -4.98 -3.50 4.75
C LEU A 77 -6.02 -2.74 3.91
N GLN A 78 -6.19 -1.45 4.18
CA GLN A 78 -7.19 -0.62 3.50
C GLN A 78 -6.57 0.60 2.83
N SER A 79 -7.20 1.06 1.74
CA SER A 79 -6.89 2.33 1.07
C SER A 79 -5.39 2.56 0.82
N PRO A 80 -4.73 1.71 0.01
CA PRO A 80 -3.31 1.87 -0.29
C PRO A 80 -3.03 3.22 -0.97
N VAL A 81 -2.00 3.92 -0.50
CA VAL A 81 -1.48 5.16 -1.08
C VAL A 81 0.01 4.96 -1.35
N VAL A 82 0.42 5.12 -2.60
CA VAL A 82 1.82 4.94 -3.01
C VAL A 82 2.61 6.21 -2.70
N SER A 83 3.79 6.06 -2.10
CA SER A 83 4.70 7.20 -1.90
C SER A 83 5.21 7.73 -3.24
N ILE A 84 5.24 9.05 -3.39
CA ILE A 84 5.81 9.68 -4.58
C ILE A 84 7.35 9.64 -4.56
N ASP A 85 7.94 9.73 -3.36
CA ASP A 85 9.40 9.78 -3.17
C ASP A 85 10.05 8.41 -3.32
N ASN A 86 9.34 7.36 -2.89
CA ASN A 86 9.79 5.98 -2.99
C ASN A 86 8.65 5.06 -3.41
N PRO A 87 8.54 4.69 -4.70
CA PRO A 87 7.43 3.86 -5.21
C PRO A 87 7.43 2.42 -4.68
N ASP A 88 8.49 1.96 -4.02
CA ASP A 88 8.50 0.66 -3.31
C ASP A 88 7.75 0.76 -1.96
N VAL A 89 7.45 1.98 -1.47
CA VAL A 89 6.77 2.24 -0.20
C VAL A 89 5.29 2.57 -0.43
N VAL A 90 4.42 1.79 0.22
CA VAL A 90 2.97 2.00 0.21
C VAL A 90 2.46 2.21 1.63
N PHE A 91 1.61 3.21 1.79
CA PHE A 91 0.90 3.51 3.03
C PHE A 91 -0.45 2.82 3.03
N CYS A 92 -0.75 2.07 4.09
CA CYS A 92 -2.01 1.36 4.25
C CYS A 92 -2.66 1.72 5.58
N LYS A 93 -4.00 1.71 5.62
CA LYS A 93 -4.78 1.86 6.84
C LYS A 93 -5.10 0.49 7.44
N VAL A 94 -4.94 0.37 8.75
CA VAL A 94 -5.33 -0.80 9.55
C VAL A 94 -6.34 -0.30 10.58
N VAL A 95 -7.58 -0.77 10.51
CA VAL A 95 -8.69 -0.20 11.32
C VAL A 95 -9.34 -1.28 12.17
N THR A 96 -9.41 -1.05 13.48
CA THR A 96 -10.11 -1.93 14.43
C THR A 96 -11.32 -1.25 15.06
N GLY A 97 -12.49 -1.45 14.48
CA GLY A 97 -13.74 -0.94 15.05
C GLY A 97 -14.82 -0.74 14.01
N ARG A 98 -16.06 -0.54 14.47
CA ARG A 98 -17.20 -0.22 13.58
C ARG A 98 -17.10 1.18 12.99
N ARG A 99 -16.34 2.08 13.61
CA ARG A 99 -16.07 3.43 13.11
C ARG A 99 -14.59 3.57 12.77
N ALA A 100 -14.30 4.13 11.61
CA ALA A 100 -12.94 4.23 11.06
C ALA A 100 -12.01 5.20 11.83
N ASP A 101 -12.56 5.96 12.78
CA ASP A 101 -11.87 6.92 13.64
C ASP A 101 -11.48 6.34 15.01
N GLN A 102 -11.98 5.15 15.35
CA GLN A 102 -11.65 4.44 16.58
C GLN A 102 -10.60 3.37 16.25
N ASN A 103 -9.41 3.49 16.85
CA ASN A 103 -8.30 2.55 16.72
C ASN A 103 -7.90 2.23 15.26
N ALA A 104 -7.63 3.29 14.50
CA ALA A 104 -6.98 3.18 13.20
C ALA A 104 -5.47 3.38 13.32
N TRP A 105 -4.73 2.71 12.46
CA TRP A 105 -3.29 2.85 12.28
C TRP A 105 -3.01 3.15 10.82
N MET A 106 -1.98 3.93 10.58
CA MET A 106 -1.38 4.11 9.27
C MET A 106 -0.02 3.41 9.29
N ILE A 107 0.12 2.40 8.45
CA ILE A 107 1.35 1.64 8.33
C ILE A 107 2.06 1.99 7.02
N GLN A 108 3.37 1.95 7.06
CA GLN A 108 4.26 2.07 5.91
C GLN A 108 4.84 0.71 5.61
N VAL A 109 4.69 0.25 4.38
CA VAL A 109 5.15 -1.07 3.95
C VAL A 109 6.04 -0.93 2.74
N ASP A 110 7.23 -1.54 2.80
CA ASP A 110 8.09 -1.78 1.65
C ASP A 110 7.55 -3.02 0.91
N VAL A 111 6.92 -2.82 -0.25
CA VAL A 111 6.28 -3.89 -1.03
C VAL A 111 7.32 -4.84 -1.62
N ARG A 112 8.49 -4.33 -1.97
CA ARG A 112 9.58 -5.12 -2.56
C ARG A 112 10.19 -6.07 -1.53
N ARG A 113 10.36 -5.59 -0.30
CA ARG A 113 10.89 -6.39 0.82
C ARG A 113 9.82 -7.09 1.64
N GLN A 114 8.54 -6.81 1.37
CA GLN A 114 7.39 -7.27 2.16
C GLN A 114 7.54 -6.97 3.67
N ALA A 115 8.06 -5.78 4.01
CA ALA A 115 8.45 -5.43 5.37
C ALA A 115 7.75 -4.15 5.87
N GLN A 116 7.38 -4.13 7.16
CA GLN A 116 6.90 -2.91 7.81
C GLN A 116 8.08 -1.96 8.03
N LEU A 117 7.91 -0.70 7.62
CA LEU A 117 8.89 0.37 7.90
C LEU A 117 8.49 1.20 9.10
N ALA A 118 7.21 1.52 9.25
CA ALA A 118 6.69 2.32 10.35
C ALA A 118 5.19 2.06 10.56
N ALA A 119 4.72 2.33 11.76
CA ALA A 119 3.29 2.36 12.08
C ALA A 119 2.98 3.55 13.00
N VAL A 120 1.94 4.30 12.67
CA VAL A 120 1.49 5.46 13.45
C VAL A 120 0.03 5.28 13.78
N GLN A 121 -0.31 5.40 15.07
CA GLN A 121 -1.70 5.35 15.50
C GLN A 121 -2.42 6.63 15.10
N TRP A 122 -3.54 6.49 14.43
CA TRP A 122 -4.41 7.60 14.02
C TRP A 122 -5.36 7.93 15.17
N THR A 123 -5.04 8.95 15.96
CA THR A 123 -5.86 9.37 17.11
C THR A 123 -6.80 10.53 16.74
N SER A 124 -7.93 10.67 17.44
CA SER A 124 -8.93 11.71 17.17
C SER A 124 -8.41 13.15 17.31
N THR A 125 -7.29 13.33 18.00
CA THR A 125 -6.61 14.60 18.25
C THR A 125 -5.61 15.00 17.16
N ASP A 126 -5.43 14.18 16.11
CA ASP A 126 -4.47 14.48 15.05
C ASP A 126 -4.93 15.67 14.16
N PRO A 127 -4.16 16.76 14.05
CA PRO A 127 -4.51 17.93 13.23
C PRO A 127 -4.63 17.60 11.74
N TRP A 128 -4.03 16.50 11.30
CA TRP A 128 -3.97 16.02 9.90
C TRP A 128 -5.28 15.41 9.38
N ARG A 129 -6.36 15.45 10.18
CA ARG A 129 -7.69 14.93 9.84
C ARG A 129 -8.27 15.39 8.50
N ARG A 130 -7.83 16.53 7.95
CA ARG A 130 -8.40 17.13 6.72
C ARG A 130 -7.55 16.96 5.47
N HIS A 131 -6.31 16.54 5.63
CA HIS A 131 -5.35 16.57 4.54
C HIS A 131 -4.57 15.26 4.55
N LEU A 132 -4.74 14.47 3.49
CA LEU A 132 -3.92 13.29 3.17
C LEU A 132 -2.48 13.69 2.79
N HIS A 133 -1.95 14.76 3.39
CA HIS A 133 -0.55 15.14 3.27
C HIS A 133 0.19 14.37 4.36
N LEU A 134 0.55 13.14 4.02
CA LEU A 134 1.62 12.44 4.70
C LEU A 134 2.83 13.39 4.74
N PRO A 135 3.44 13.66 5.91
CA PRO A 135 4.70 14.37 5.94
C PRO A 135 5.72 13.51 5.20
N ALA A 136 6.08 13.91 3.99
CA ALA A 136 7.33 13.52 3.38
C ALA A 136 8.41 14.00 4.35
N LYS A 137 9.12 13.07 5.00
CA LYS A 137 10.37 13.41 5.66
C LYS A 137 11.35 13.78 4.55
N ILE A 138 11.62 15.08 4.44
CA ILE A 138 12.75 15.65 3.71
C ILE A 138 14.04 15.26 4.42
#